data_AF-A0AAD9X9A0-F1
#
_entry.id   AF-A0AAD9X9A0-F1
#
_cell.length_a   1.000
_cell.length_b   1.000
_cell.length_c   1.000
_cell.angle_alpha   90.00
_cell.angle_beta   90.00
_cell.angle_gamma   90.00
#
_symmetry.space_group_name_H-M   'P 1'
#
loop_
_entity.id
_entity.type
_entity.pdbx_description
1 polymer ?
#
loop_
_entity_poly.entity_id
_entity_poly.type
_entity_poly.pdbx_seq_one_letter_code
_entity_poly.pdbx_strand_id
1 'polypeptide(L)'
;MGMSLNMDVSATSFYESIPVIDFVEKFLNLGDPKRAASIQIMENDLIKLKKALRGVKVEVTHGESKRYKVTGITSAPTNQLKFLVEGKKEKSVRQYFQEKYNISLRYASWPSLQSGNDSKPIFLPMELCTIVEGQRYSKKLNEKQVTALLREACKRPSHKEESIARISLFNNYQNDSLAKEFGVDVKSELVCIDARVLPPPVIKYNDSGRDRAIRPRVGQWNMINAKMYHCAKVKVWTCLNFSSLSKQMAAGFCQDLINMCRNKGMDMNPSPVFPVWSSHSSQIERALSDVHHACNDEKKPLELLIIILPDFPGSYGKIKRVCETELGIVSQCCQPKQARKCSPQYLENVALKINVKTGGRMQF
;
A
#
# COMPACT_ATOMS: atom_id res chain seq x y z
N MET A 1 -37.19 16.18 9.15
CA MET A 1 -36.66 14.87 8.71
C MET A 1 -37.15 13.82 9.69
N GLY A 2 -37.79 12.75 9.20
CA GLY A 2 -38.16 11.60 10.02
C GLY A 2 -36.99 10.61 10.16
N MET A 3 -37.28 9.35 10.50
CA MET A 3 -36.29 8.26 10.46
C MET A 3 -35.76 8.08 9.03
N SER A 4 -34.47 7.74 8.89
CA SER A 4 -33.82 7.58 7.59
C SER A 4 -32.97 6.32 7.58
N LEU A 5 -33.03 5.57 6.48
CA LEU A 5 -32.17 4.42 6.22
C LEU A 5 -30.94 4.90 5.42
N ASN A 6 -29.75 4.75 6.00
CA ASN A 6 -28.50 5.10 5.31
C ASN A 6 -27.92 3.88 4.60
N MET A 7 -27.75 3.97 3.28
CA MET A 7 -27.21 2.92 2.44
C MET A 7 -26.02 3.44 1.63
N ASP A 8 -24.97 2.62 1.51
CA ASP A 8 -23.83 2.89 0.66
C ASP A 8 -23.31 1.61 0.02
N VAL A 9 -22.65 1.74 -1.12
CA VAL A 9 -21.99 0.64 -1.82
C VAL A 9 -20.54 0.56 -1.38
N SER A 10 -20.12 -0.63 -0.97
CA SER A 10 -18.73 -0.92 -0.61
C SER A 10 -18.17 -2.06 -1.44
N ALA A 11 -16.84 -2.05 -1.62
CA ALA A 11 -16.10 -3.10 -2.32
C ALA A 11 -15.00 -3.62 -1.40
N THR A 12 -14.81 -4.94 -1.37
CA THR A 12 -13.73 -5.58 -0.63
C THR A 12 -13.23 -6.81 -1.37
N SER A 13 -12.02 -7.27 -1.03
CA SER A 13 -11.38 -8.41 -1.68
C SER A 13 -11.81 -9.72 -1.05
N PHE A 14 -12.17 -10.69 -1.89
CA PHE A 14 -12.44 -12.07 -1.52
C PHE A 14 -11.47 -13.01 -2.23
N TYR A 15 -11.25 -14.19 -1.64
CA TYR A 15 -10.61 -15.29 -2.35
C TYR A 15 -11.52 -15.78 -3.47
N GLU A 16 -10.94 -15.96 -4.66
CA GLU A 16 -11.62 -16.58 -5.79
C GLU A 16 -11.89 -18.07 -5.49
N SER A 17 -13.08 -18.56 -5.84
CA SER A 17 -13.42 -19.97 -5.67
C SER A 17 -12.84 -20.79 -6.83
N ILE A 18 -11.58 -21.17 -6.71
CA ILE A 18 -10.82 -21.89 -7.75
C ILE A 18 -10.10 -23.12 -7.18
N PRO A 19 -9.73 -24.10 -8.02
CA PRO A 19 -8.83 -25.17 -7.63
C PRO A 19 -7.56 -24.61 -6.98
N VAL A 20 -7.06 -25.29 -5.95
CA VAL A 20 -5.85 -24.86 -5.25
C VAL A 20 -4.63 -24.87 -6.18
N ILE A 21 -4.59 -25.77 -7.16
CA ILE A 21 -3.55 -25.79 -8.20
C ILE A 21 -3.55 -24.47 -8.99
N ASP A 22 -4.69 -24.06 -9.53
CA ASP A 22 -4.83 -22.80 -10.27
C ASP A 22 -4.43 -21.59 -9.42
N PHE A 23 -4.78 -21.61 -8.13
CA PHE A 23 -4.34 -20.58 -7.19
C PHE A 23 -2.82 -20.53 -7.07
N VAL A 24 -2.16 -21.68 -6.90
CA VAL A 24 -0.69 -21.78 -6.77
C VAL A 24 -0.01 -21.33 -8.05
N GLU A 25 -0.51 -21.75 -9.22
CA GLU A 25 0.01 -21.35 -10.53
C GLU A 25 -0.08 -19.83 -10.74
N LYS A 26 -1.25 -19.24 -10.46
CA LYS A 26 -1.46 -17.77 -10.50
C LYS A 26 -0.57 -17.03 -9.49
N PHE A 27 -0.46 -17.55 -8.27
CA PHE A 27 0.23 -16.88 -7.15
C PHE A 27 1.76 -16.90 -7.30
N LEU A 28 2.31 -18.02 -7.78
CA LEU A 28 3.75 -18.19 -8.02
C LEU A 28 4.17 -17.82 -9.46
N ASN A 29 3.21 -17.51 -10.33
CA ASN A 29 3.44 -17.17 -11.74
C ASN A 29 4.17 -18.28 -12.50
N LEU A 30 3.72 -19.54 -12.35
CA LEU A 30 4.39 -20.74 -12.86
C LEU A 30 4.22 -20.98 -14.38
N GLY A 31 3.50 -20.12 -15.11
CA GLY A 31 3.37 -20.21 -16.56
C GLY A 31 2.48 -21.37 -17.02
N ASP A 32 2.90 -22.09 -18.06
CA ASP A 32 2.11 -23.15 -18.74
C ASP A 32 1.73 -24.30 -17.78
N PRO A 33 0.42 -24.57 -17.55
CA PRO A 33 -0.07 -25.64 -16.68
C PRO A 33 0.48 -27.02 -17.03
N LYS A 34 0.81 -27.28 -18.31
CA LYS A 34 1.35 -28.58 -18.75
C LYS A 34 2.76 -28.86 -18.22
N ARG A 35 3.53 -27.81 -17.92
CA ARG A 35 4.86 -27.92 -17.30
C ARG A 35 4.81 -27.79 -15.78
N ALA A 36 3.77 -27.17 -15.23
CA ALA A 36 3.67 -26.90 -13.79
C ALA A 36 3.74 -28.17 -12.92
N ALA A 37 3.12 -29.27 -13.36
CA ALA A 37 3.12 -30.54 -12.61
C ALA A 37 4.51 -31.17 -12.40
N SER A 38 5.49 -30.87 -13.28
CA SER A 38 6.88 -31.34 -13.12
C SER A 38 7.77 -30.34 -12.39
N ILE A 39 7.30 -29.11 -12.13
CA ILE A 39 8.06 -28.10 -11.40
C ILE A 39 8.04 -28.43 -9.91
N GLN A 40 9.22 -28.51 -9.32
CA GLN A 40 9.37 -28.59 -7.87
C GLN A 40 9.24 -27.19 -7.26
N ILE A 41 8.36 -27.04 -6.26
CA ILE A 41 8.19 -25.77 -5.55
C ILE A 41 9.41 -25.53 -4.66
N MET A 42 10.11 -24.41 -4.88
CA MET A 42 11.27 -24.01 -4.08
C MET A 42 10.88 -23.63 -2.65
N GLU A 43 11.82 -23.74 -1.71
CA GLU A 43 11.59 -23.45 -0.29
C GLU A 43 11.10 -22.01 -0.03
N ASN A 44 11.66 -21.03 -0.75
CA ASN A 44 11.21 -19.64 -0.67
C ASN A 44 9.74 -19.46 -1.09
N ASP A 45 9.29 -20.22 -2.08
CA ASP A 45 7.91 -20.17 -2.57
C ASP A 45 6.96 -20.95 -1.66
N LEU A 46 7.43 -22.04 -1.05
CA LEU A 46 6.71 -22.74 0.02
C LEU A 46 6.39 -21.83 1.20
N ILE A 47 7.34 -20.99 1.63
CA ILE A 47 7.12 -20.02 2.72
C ILE A 47 6.04 -19.01 2.32
N LYS A 48 6.05 -18.52 1.07
CA LYS A 48 5.02 -17.59 0.56
C LYS A 48 3.65 -18.26 0.49
N LEU A 49 3.56 -19.48 -0.06
CA LEU A 49 2.32 -20.25 -0.15
C LEU A 49 1.75 -20.56 1.22
N LYS A 50 2.58 -21.01 2.17
CA LYS A 50 2.17 -21.27 3.55
C LYS A 50 1.57 -20.02 4.16
N LYS A 51 2.21 -18.85 3.97
CA LYS A 51 1.65 -17.56 4.40
C LYS A 51 0.35 -17.22 3.69
N ALA A 52 0.21 -17.52 2.40
CA ALA A 52 -0.96 -17.16 1.59
C ALA A 52 -2.21 -18.01 1.91
N LEU A 53 -2.05 -19.32 2.06
CA LEU A 53 -3.14 -20.30 2.24
C LEU A 53 -3.46 -20.60 3.71
N ARG A 54 -2.58 -20.27 4.67
CA ARG A 54 -2.90 -20.46 6.09
C ARG A 54 -4.18 -19.72 6.47
N GLY A 55 -5.11 -20.47 7.05
CA GLY A 55 -6.43 -20.02 7.50
C GLY A 55 -7.53 -20.11 6.44
N VAL A 56 -7.19 -20.36 5.17
CA VAL A 56 -8.16 -20.50 4.07
C VAL A 56 -8.89 -21.83 4.21
N LYS A 57 -10.21 -21.83 4.00
CA LYS A 57 -11.02 -23.04 3.92
C LYS A 57 -10.97 -23.58 2.50
N VAL A 58 -10.74 -24.88 2.38
CA VAL A 58 -10.77 -25.62 1.12
C VAL A 58 -11.80 -26.72 1.21
N GLU A 59 -12.43 -27.04 0.10
CA GLU A 59 -13.35 -28.15 -0.07
C GLU A 59 -12.65 -29.25 -0.87
N VAL A 60 -12.73 -30.49 -0.39
CA VAL A 60 -12.16 -31.62 -1.11
C VAL A 60 -13.08 -32.04 -2.25
N THR A 61 -12.48 -32.41 -3.38
CA THR A 61 -13.21 -32.84 -4.58
C THR A 61 -13.29 -34.36 -4.72
N HIS A 62 -12.76 -35.11 -3.76
CA HIS A 62 -12.84 -36.57 -3.73
C HIS A 62 -13.94 -37.04 -2.76
N GLY A 63 -14.91 -37.78 -3.28
CA GLY A 63 -16.01 -38.33 -2.46
C GLY A 63 -16.98 -37.26 -1.96
N GLU A 64 -17.39 -37.35 -0.69
CA GLU A 64 -18.30 -36.40 -0.06
C GLU A 64 -17.67 -35.02 0.11
N SER A 65 -18.43 -33.98 -0.22
CA SER A 65 -18.02 -32.59 -0.04
C SER A 65 -17.74 -32.29 1.43
N LYS A 66 -16.45 -32.17 1.77
CA LYS A 66 -15.97 -31.86 3.12
C LYS A 66 -15.04 -30.66 3.07
N ARG A 67 -15.22 -29.76 4.03
CA ARG A 67 -14.47 -28.50 4.13
C ARG A 67 -13.42 -28.59 5.24
N TYR A 68 -12.21 -28.16 4.94
CA TYR A 68 -11.08 -28.15 5.85
C TYR A 68 -10.46 -26.76 5.92
N LYS A 69 -10.04 -26.35 7.11
CA LYS A 69 -9.26 -25.11 7.28
C LYS A 69 -7.78 -25.44 7.19
N VAL A 70 -7.08 -24.83 6.23
CA VAL A 70 -5.65 -25.04 6.03
C VAL A 70 -4.87 -24.47 7.22
N THR A 71 -4.16 -25.33 7.93
CA THR A 71 -3.26 -24.97 9.04
C THR A 71 -1.82 -24.79 8.58
N GLY A 72 -1.42 -25.51 7.52
CA GLY A 72 -0.08 -25.45 6.95
C GLY A 72 0.03 -26.07 5.56
N ILE A 73 1.28 -26.19 5.10
CA ILE A 73 1.68 -26.90 3.89
C ILE A 73 2.84 -27.81 4.30
N THR A 74 2.88 -29.02 3.76
CA THR A 74 3.93 -29.99 4.09
C THR A 74 5.29 -29.57 3.54
N SER A 75 6.36 -29.94 4.24
CA SER A 75 7.74 -29.76 3.75
C SER A 75 8.10 -30.78 2.67
N ALA A 76 7.60 -32.02 2.81
CA ALA A 76 7.82 -33.08 1.84
C ALA A 76 6.74 -33.08 0.73
N PRO A 77 7.09 -33.57 -0.48
CA PRO A 77 6.15 -33.74 -1.59
C PRO A 77 5.17 -34.89 -1.35
N THR A 78 4.00 -34.82 -1.98
CA THR A 78 2.87 -35.73 -1.75
C THR A 78 3.20 -37.19 -2.02
N ASN A 79 4.08 -37.48 -2.98
CA ASN A 79 4.56 -38.82 -3.29
C ASN A 79 5.46 -39.43 -2.20
N GLN A 80 6.12 -38.61 -1.38
CA GLN A 80 7.00 -39.03 -0.28
C GLN A 80 6.32 -38.94 1.08
N LEU A 81 5.21 -38.21 1.19
CA LEU A 81 4.42 -38.14 2.42
C LEU A 81 3.80 -39.48 2.77
N LYS A 82 4.04 -39.92 4.00
CA LYS A 82 3.44 -41.11 4.58
C LYS A 82 2.61 -40.75 5.80
N PHE A 83 1.57 -41.54 6.06
CA PHE A 83 0.72 -41.41 7.22
C PHE A 83 0.16 -42.76 7.64
N LEU A 84 -0.25 -42.86 8.91
CA LEU A 84 -0.89 -44.05 9.45
C LEU A 84 -2.37 -44.07 9.07
N VAL A 85 -2.77 -45.03 8.24
CA VAL A 85 -4.18 -45.31 7.93
C VAL A 85 -4.76 -46.09 9.11
N GLU A 86 -5.76 -45.51 9.76
CA GLU A 86 -6.47 -46.11 10.92
C GLU A 86 -5.53 -46.53 12.07
N GLY A 87 -4.37 -45.88 12.19
CA GLY A 87 -3.38 -46.16 13.24
C GLY A 87 -2.61 -47.47 13.09
N LYS A 88 -2.80 -48.23 12.01
CA LYS A 88 -2.24 -49.59 11.87
C LYS A 88 -1.27 -49.75 10.70
N LYS A 89 -1.57 -49.17 9.54
CA LYS A 89 -0.77 -49.37 8.32
C LYS A 89 -0.24 -48.05 7.79
N GLU A 90 1.07 -47.94 7.70
CA GLU A 90 1.71 -46.80 7.04
C GLU A 90 1.52 -46.92 5.52
N LYS A 91 0.98 -45.87 4.90
CA LYS A 91 0.88 -45.76 3.44
C LYS A 91 1.30 -44.37 2.99
N SER A 92 1.81 -44.26 1.77
CA SER A 92 2.00 -42.94 1.18
C SER A 92 0.65 -42.31 0.82
N VAL A 93 0.59 -40.98 0.81
CA VAL A 93 -0.61 -40.25 0.38
C VAL A 93 -0.99 -40.66 -1.05
N ARG A 94 -0.02 -40.76 -1.95
CA ARG A 94 -0.24 -41.24 -3.33
C ARG A 94 -0.85 -42.65 -3.38
N GLN A 95 -0.31 -43.60 -2.61
CA GLN A 95 -0.83 -44.97 -2.58
C GLN A 95 -2.26 -45.02 -2.04
N TYR A 96 -2.55 -44.27 -0.97
CA TYR A 96 -3.88 -44.21 -0.39
C TYR A 96 -4.93 -43.73 -1.40
N PHE A 97 -4.65 -42.65 -2.14
CA PHE A 97 -5.57 -42.12 -3.14
C PHE A 97 -5.76 -43.04 -4.35
N GLN A 98 -4.70 -43.73 -4.78
CA GLN A 98 -4.79 -44.73 -5.84
C GLN A 98 -5.62 -45.95 -5.41
N GLU A 99 -5.41 -46.49 -4.20
CA GLU A 99 -6.08 -47.71 -3.75
C GLU A 99 -7.54 -47.46 -3.33
N LYS A 100 -7.81 -46.37 -2.59
CA LYS A 100 -9.14 -46.11 -2.02
C LYS A 100 -10.08 -45.42 -2.99
N TYR A 101 -9.57 -44.52 -3.82
CA TYR A 101 -10.39 -43.68 -4.70
C TYR A 101 -10.11 -43.91 -6.19
N ASN A 102 -9.16 -44.78 -6.55
CA ASN A 102 -8.71 -44.99 -7.93
C ASN A 102 -8.23 -43.68 -8.62
N ILE A 103 -7.60 -42.79 -7.85
CA ILE A 103 -7.10 -41.49 -8.35
C ILE A 103 -5.58 -41.54 -8.48
N SER A 104 -5.09 -41.35 -9.71
CA SER A 104 -3.67 -41.14 -9.99
C SER A 104 -3.33 -39.65 -9.93
N LEU A 105 -2.58 -39.27 -8.89
CA LEU A 105 -2.17 -37.89 -8.62
C LEU A 105 -1.19 -37.38 -9.69
N ARG A 106 -1.56 -36.30 -10.40
CA ARG A 106 -0.72 -35.66 -11.42
C ARG A 106 0.33 -34.77 -10.79
N TYR A 107 -0.04 -34.07 -9.71
CA TYR A 107 0.82 -33.12 -8.99
C TYR A 107 1.48 -33.78 -7.77
N ALA A 108 1.87 -35.06 -7.88
CA ALA A 108 2.40 -35.81 -6.74
C ALA A 108 3.77 -35.30 -6.25
N SER A 109 4.51 -34.57 -7.07
CA SER A 109 5.76 -33.87 -6.74
C SER A 109 5.53 -32.59 -5.91
N TRP A 110 4.29 -32.09 -5.86
CA TRP A 110 3.93 -30.91 -5.07
C TRP A 110 3.63 -31.31 -3.63
N PRO A 111 3.79 -30.37 -2.68
CA PRO A 111 3.42 -30.61 -1.29
C PRO A 111 1.90 -30.70 -1.12
N SER A 112 1.46 -31.29 -0.02
CA SER A 112 0.05 -31.34 0.36
C SER A 112 -0.31 -30.17 1.26
N LEU A 113 -1.59 -29.78 1.27
CA LEU A 113 -2.14 -28.93 2.32
C LEU A 113 -2.24 -29.75 3.61
N GLN A 114 -1.98 -29.10 4.73
CA GLN A 114 -2.17 -29.68 6.06
C GLN A 114 -3.38 -29.07 6.74
N SER A 115 -4.20 -29.94 7.33
CA SER A 115 -5.32 -29.60 8.22
C SER A 115 -5.25 -30.49 9.46
N GLY A 116 -6.14 -30.27 10.43
CA GLY A 116 -6.14 -30.98 11.71
C GLY A 116 -5.12 -30.40 12.69
N ASN A 117 -4.75 -31.21 13.68
CA ASN A 117 -3.76 -30.88 14.71
C ASN A 117 -2.49 -31.72 14.53
N ASP A 118 -1.44 -31.41 15.29
CA ASP A 118 -0.14 -32.09 15.16
C ASP A 118 -0.19 -33.57 15.55
N SER A 119 -1.13 -33.96 16.42
CA SER A 119 -1.34 -35.37 16.82
C SER A 119 -2.12 -36.19 15.81
N LYS A 120 -2.94 -35.55 14.96
CA LYS A 120 -3.72 -36.22 13.90
C LYS A 120 -3.73 -35.33 12.64
N PRO A 121 -2.59 -35.24 11.94
CA PRO A 121 -2.49 -34.40 10.75
C PRO A 121 -3.34 -34.99 9.63
N ILE A 122 -3.98 -34.10 8.86
CA ILE A 122 -4.73 -34.44 7.66
C ILE A 122 -3.95 -33.87 6.48
N PHE A 123 -3.54 -34.75 5.56
CA PHE A 123 -2.82 -34.37 4.34
C PHE A 123 -3.79 -34.38 3.16
N LEU A 124 -3.90 -33.23 2.49
CA LEU A 124 -4.81 -33.02 1.37
C LEU A 124 -3.98 -32.67 0.13
N PRO A 125 -3.90 -33.56 -0.89
CA PRO A 125 -3.27 -33.21 -2.16
C PRO A 125 -3.91 -31.95 -2.75
N MET A 126 -3.09 -30.99 -3.19
CA MET A 126 -3.57 -29.70 -3.69
C MET A 126 -4.50 -29.85 -4.91
N GLU A 127 -4.27 -30.86 -5.75
CA GLU A 127 -5.09 -31.14 -6.94
C GLU A 127 -6.50 -31.64 -6.60
N LEU A 128 -6.75 -32.05 -5.36
CA LEU A 128 -8.03 -32.54 -4.88
C LEU A 128 -8.74 -31.54 -3.95
N CYS A 129 -8.36 -30.26 -4.04
CA CYS A 129 -8.87 -29.19 -3.20
C CYS A 129 -9.29 -27.96 -4.02
N THR A 130 -10.43 -27.38 -3.65
CA THR A 130 -10.96 -26.12 -4.20
C THR A 130 -11.08 -25.10 -3.08
N ILE A 131 -10.70 -23.84 -3.32
CA ILE A 131 -10.89 -22.77 -2.33
C ILE A 131 -12.38 -22.47 -2.21
N VAL A 132 -12.90 -22.45 -0.98
CA VAL A 132 -14.32 -22.18 -0.72
C VAL A 132 -14.66 -20.72 -1.05
N GLU A 133 -15.81 -20.48 -1.67
CA GLU A 133 -16.32 -19.14 -1.99
C GLU A 133 -16.64 -18.28 -0.74
N GLY A 134 -16.83 -16.98 -0.94
CA GLY A 134 -17.27 -16.06 0.12
C GLY A 134 -16.23 -15.78 1.22
N GLN A 135 -14.98 -16.21 1.05
CA GLN A 135 -13.92 -15.98 2.04
C GLN A 135 -13.23 -14.63 1.83
N ARG A 136 -13.41 -13.70 2.78
CA ARG A 136 -12.77 -12.38 2.70
C ARG A 136 -11.24 -12.47 2.76
N TYR A 137 -10.57 -11.82 1.82
CA TYR A 137 -9.12 -11.66 1.83
C TYR A 137 -8.72 -10.52 2.78
N SER A 138 -8.09 -10.86 3.91
CA SER A 138 -7.77 -9.91 4.98
C SER A 138 -6.29 -9.50 5.04
N LYS A 139 -5.46 -10.01 4.13
CA LYS A 139 -4.03 -9.70 4.07
C LYS A 139 -3.80 -8.43 3.25
N LYS A 140 -2.60 -7.83 3.37
CA LYS A 140 -2.23 -6.65 2.59
C LYS A 140 -2.18 -6.98 1.09
N LEU A 141 -2.96 -6.25 0.30
CA LEU A 141 -2.93 -6.31 -1.15
C LEU A 141 -1.62 -5.72 -1.70
N ASN A 142 -1.13 -6.24 -2.81
CA ASN A 142 -0.01 -5.64 -3.53
C ASN A 142 -0.46 -4.38 -4.29
N GLU A 143 0.49 -3.57 -4.77
CA GLU A 143 0.17 -2.27 -5.41
C GLU A 143 -0.74 -2.42 -6.65
N LYS A 144 -0.57 -3.48 -7.44
CA LYS A 144 -1.41 -3.77 -8.61
C LYS A 144 -2.85 -4.07 -8.18
N GLN A 145 -3.02 -4.91 -7.16
CA GLN A 145 -4.32 -5.27 -6.58
C GLN A 145 -5.00 -4.06 -5.92
N VAL A 146 -4.26 -3.24 -5.17
CA VAL A 146 -4.79 -1.98 -4.61
C VAL A 146 -5.27 -1.06 -5.73
N THR A 147 -4.49 -0.90 -6.79
CA THR A 147 -4.85 -0.05 -7.94
C THR A 147 -6.11 -0.57 -8.63
N ALA A 148 -6.23 -1.89 -8.84
CA ALA A 148 -7.43 -2.50 -9.41
C ALA A 148 -8.67 -2.30 -8.52
N LEU A 149 -8.53 -2.52 -7.21
CA LEU A 149 -9.61 -2.28 -6.25
C LEU A 149 -10.04 -0.81 -6.24
N LEU A 150 -9.09 0.13 -6.27
CA LEU A 150 -9.38 1.56 -6.33
C LEU A 150 -10.10 1.95 -7.62
N ARG A 151 -9.71 1.37 -8.77
CA ARG A 151 -10.39 1.61 -10.05
C ARG A 151 -11.86 1.17 -10.01
N GLU A 152 -12.15 0.09 -9.28
CA GLU A 152 -13.53 -0.36 -9.10
C GLU A 152 -14.30 0.42 -8.02
N ALA A 153 -13.68 0.73 -6.89
CA ALA A 153 -14.36 1.40 -5.78
C ALA A 153 -14.54 2.92 -6.00
N CYS A 154 -13.62 3.59 -6.70
CA CYS A 154 -13.62 5.04 -6.89
C CYS A 154 -14.45 5.46 -8.11
N LYS A 155 -15.76 5.21 -8.07
CA LYS A 155 -16.71 5.70 -9.09
C LYS A 155 -17.10 7.16 -8.85
N ARG A 156 -17.44 7.88 -9.92
CA ARG A 156 -17.95 9.27 -9.86
C ARG A 156 -19.29 9.33 -9.11
N PRO A 157 -19.64 10.46 -8.48
CA PRO A 157 -20.87 10.58 -7.69
C PRO A 157 -22.14 10.15 -8.42
N SER A 158 -22.33 10.55 -9.69
CA SER A 158 -23.51 10.15 -10.48
C SER A 158 -23.64 8.63 -10.65
N HIS A 159 -22.54 7.92 -10.89
CA HIS A 159 -22.55 6.46 -10.99
C HIS A 159 -22.78 5.78 -9.63
N LYS A 160 -22.28 6.37 -8.54
CA LYS A 160 -22.56 5.87 -7.19
C LYS A 160 -24.03 6.02 -6.83
N GLU A 161 -24.61 7.19 -7.10
CA GLU A 161 -26.03 7.46 -6.91
C GLU A 161 -26.90 6.44 -7.66
N GLU A 162 -26.60 6.22 -8.94
CA GLU A 162 -27.29 5.23 -9.77
C GLU A 162 -27.13 3.79 -9.21
N SER A 163 -25.95 3.44 -8.69
CA SER A 163 -25.71 2.12 -8.08
C SER A 163 -26.51 1.93 -6.79
N ILE A 164 -26.57 2.97 -5.94
CA ILE A 164 -27.35 2.95 -4.70
C ILE A 164 -28.84 2.82 -5.02
N ALA A 165 -29.34 3.59 -5.99
CA ALA A 165 -30.74 3.52 -6.43
C ALA A 165 -31.09 2.11 -6.95
N ARG A 166 -30.20 1.50 -7.77
CA ARG A 166 -30.38 0.12 -8.25
C ARG A 166 -30.43 -0.90 -7.11
N ILE A 167 -29.57 -0.78 -6.11
CA ILE A 167 -29.55 -1.69 -4.95
C ILE A 167 -30.80 -1.49 -4.08
N SER A 168 -31.24 -0.24 -3.88
CA SER A 168 -32.48 0.05 -3.15
C SER A 168 -33.69 -0.61 -3.81
N LEU A 169 -33.77 -0.56 -5.15
CA LEU A 169 -34.83 -1.22 -5.91
C LEU A 169 -34.72 -2.75 -5.84
N PHE A 170 -33.51 -3.28 -6.00
CA PHE A 170 -33.25 -4.72 -5.92
C PHE A 170 -33.60 -5.31 -4.55
N ASN A 171 -33.24 -4.63 -3.47
CA ASN A 171 -33.54 -5.08 -2.11
C ASN A 171 -35.04 -4.99 -1.78
N ASN A 172 -35.79 -4.14 -2.49
CA ASN A 172 -37.25 -4.04 -2.42
C ASN A 172 -37.80 -4.00 -0.98
N TYR A 173 -37.20 -3.15 -0.13
CA TYR A 173 -37.53 -3.08 1.31
C TYR A 173 -39.01 -2.78 1.58
N GLN A 174 -39.72 -2.12 0.66
CA GLN A 174 -41.16 -1.90 0.73
C GLN A 174 -41.97 -3.20 0.81
N ASN A 175 -41.43 -4.29 0.25
CA ASN A 175 -42.07 -5.59 0.21
C ASN A 175 -41.43 -6.62 1.14
N ASP A 176 -40.46 -6.21 1.95
CA ASP A 176 -39.84 -7.07 2.95
C ASP A 176 -40.87 -7.48 4.01
N SER A 177 -40.95 -8.78 4.29
CA SER A 177 -41.97 -9.33 5.20
C SER A 177 -41.78 -8.85 6.64
N LEU A 178 -40.53 -8.70 7.09
CA LEU A 178 -40.22 -8.22 8.42
C LEU A 178 -40.53 -6.73 8.52
N ALA A 179 -40.14 -5.93 7.53
CA ALA A 179 -40.48 -4.51 7.51
C ALA A 179 -41.99 -4.27 7.62
N LYS A 180 -42.80 -5.03 6.88
CA LYS A 180 -44.28 -4.98 6.94
C LYS A 180 -44.83 -5.39 8.31
N GLU A 181 -44.27 -6.44 8.92
CA GLU A 181 -44.68 -6.91 10.25
C GLU A 181 -44.51 -5.82 11.31
N PHE A 182 -43.44 -5.03 11.22
CA PHE A 182 -43.17 -3.90 12.12
C PHE A 182 -43.82 -2.57 11.67
N GLY A 183 -44.63 -2.57 10.61
CA GLY A 183 -45.25 -1.36 10.07
C GLY A 183 -44.26 -0.33 9.52
N VAL A 184 -43.07 -0.76 9.11
CA VAL A 184 -42.01 0.08 8.54
C VAL A 184 -42.16 0.16 7.03
N ASP A 185 -42.37 1.37 6.51
CA ASP A 185 -42.38 1.65 5.08
C ASP A 185 -41.09 2.41 4.69
N VAL A 186 -40.32 1.83 3.76
CA VAL A 186 -39.03 2.37 3.32
C VAL A 186 -39.16 2.89 1.90
N LYS A 187 -39.07 4.21 1.74
CA LYS A 187 -39.03 4.87 0.43
C LYS A 187 -37.74 4.55 -0.32
N SER A 188 -37.84 4.32 -1.63
CA SER A 188 -36.69 4.05 -2.50
C SER A 188 -36.01 5.31 -3.02
N GLU A 189 -36.67 6.47 -2.90
CA GLU A 189 -36.11 7.75 -3.32
C GLU A 189 -35.05 8.26 -2.35
N LEU A 190 -33.99 8.86 -2.90
CA LEU A 190 -33.00 9.56 -2.09
C LEU A 190 -33.62 10.82 -1.47
N VAL A 191 -33.27 11.06 -0.21
CA VAL A 191 -33.73 12.25 0.51
C VAL A 191 -33.06 13.49 -0.09
N CYS A 192 -33.86 14.43 -0.60
CA CYS A 192 -33.39 15.74 -1.01
C CYS A 192 -33.23 16.64 0.23
N ILE A 193 -32.07 17.30 0.33
CA ILE A 193 -31.74 18.20 1.44
C ILE A 193 -31.28 19.52 0.83
N ASP A 194 -31.84 20.63 1.31
CA ASP A 194 -31.37 21.96 0.95
C ASP A 194 -29.98 22.20 1.53
N ALA A 195 -29.00 22.31 0.63
CA ALA A 195 -27.62 22.58 0.97
C ALA A 195 -27.24 24.02 0.62
N ARG A 196 -26.23 24.56 1.31
CA ARG A 196 -25.66 25.89 1.02
C ARG A 196 -24.18 25.74 0.67
N VAL A 197 -23.77 26.39 -0.41
CA VAL A 197 -22.35 26.52 -0.77
C VAL A 197 -21.80 27.77 -0.10
N LEU A 198 -20.98 27.57 0.93
CA LEU A 198 -20.35 28.69 1.62
C LEU A 198 -19.34 29.38 0.70
N PRO A 199 -19.27 30.73 0.68
CA PRO A 199 -18.25 31.43 -0.05
C PRO A 199 -16.87 31.09 0.54
N PRO A 200 -15.86 30.76 -0.29
CA PRO A 200 -14.54 30.43 0.21
C PRO A 200 -13.87 31.68 0.81
N PRO A 201 -13.06 31.51 1.88
CA PRO A 201 -12.29 32.61 2.44
C PRO A 201 -11.26 33.12 1.42
N VAL A 202 -10.89 34.38 1.53
CA VAL A 202 -9.79 34.95 0.75
C VAL A 202 -8.48 34.53 1.43
N ILE A 203 -7.59 33.88 0.68
CA ILE A 203 -6.27 33.49 1.15
C ILE A 203 -5.32 34.65 0.92
N LYS A 204 -4.65 35.12 1.97
CA LYS A 204 -3.63 36.18 1.85
C LYS A 204 -2.22 35.61 1.70
N TYR A 205 -1.46 36.25 0.81
CA TYR A 205 -0.04 36.01 0.54
C TYR A 205 0.80 37.19 1.02
N ASN A 206 2.10 37.11 0.80
CA ASN A 206 3.02 38.20 1.13
C ASN A 206 2.88 39.38 0.16
N ASP A 207 2.95 40.60 0.68
CA ASP A 207 2.79 41.84 -0.08
C ASP A 207 3.88 42.08 -1.13
N SER A 208 5.04 41.43 -0.99
CA SER A 208 6.15 41.47 -1.96
C SER A 208 5.96 40.53 -3.16
N GLY A 209 4.90 39.74 -3.18
CA GLY A 209 4.46 38.96 -4.33
C GLY A 209 3.69 39.82 -5.33
N ARG A 210 3.59 39.36 -6.58
CA ARG A 210 2.74 40.02 -7.59
C ARG A 210 1.27 39.86 -7.22
N ASP A 211 0.90 38.64 -6.81
CA ASP A 211 -0.42 38.33 -6.29
C ASP A 211 -0.39 38.32 -4.76
N ARG A 212 -1.19 39.19 -4.14
CA ARG A 212 -1.24 39.39 -2.67
C ARG A 212 -2.37 38.61 -1.99
N ALA A 213 -3.36 38.19 -2.77
CA ALA A 213 -4.46 37.40 -2.27
C ALA A 213 -5.10 36.60 -3.40
N ILE A 214 -5.71 35.47 -3.06
CA ILE A 214 -6.50 34.67 -4.01
C ILE A 214 -7.78 34.20 -3.35
N ARG A 215 -8.86 34.14 -4.13
CA ARG A 215 -10.11 33.49 -3.72
C ARG A 215 -10.14 32.09 -4.33
N PRO A 216 -10.10 31.01 -3.53
CA PRO A 216 -10.14 29.65 -4.04
C PRO A 216 -11.35 29.41 -4.92
N ARG A 217 -11.18 28.56 -5.93
CA ARG A 217 -12.28 28.11 -6.80
C ARG A 217 -12.44 26.62 -6.63
N VAL A 218 -13.64 26.17 -6.28
CA VAL A 218 -13.95 24.75 -6.08
C VAL A 218 -12.97 24.06 -5.11
N GLY A 219 -12.61 24.77 -4.03
CA GLY A 219 -11.67 24.28 -3.01
C GLY A 219 -10.19 24.24 -3.46
N GLN A 220 -9.85 24.80 -4.62
CA GLN A 220 -8.49 24.77 -5.17
C GLN A 220 -7.92 26.18 -5.36
N TRP A 221 -6.61 26.28 -5.19
CA TRP A 221 -5.80 27.46 -5.49
C TRP A 221 -4.36 27.03 -5.77
N ASN A 222 -3.56 27.93 -6.35
CA ASN A 222 -2.12 27.73 -6.54
C ASN A 222 -1.37 28.99 -6.06
N MET A 223 -0.04 28.91 -6.00
CA MET A 223 0.81 30.04 -5.61
C MET A 223 1.61 30.60 -6.78
N ILE A 224 1.13 30.45 -8.02
CA ILE A 224 1.74 31.08 -9.19
C ILE A 224 1.74 32.60 -8.96
N ASN A 225 2.86 33.28 -9.24
CA ASN A 225 3.06 34.71 -9.00
C ASN A 225 2.95 35.21 -7.54
N ALA A 226 2.70 34.31 -6.59
CA ALA A 226 2.61 34.61 -5.16
C ALA A 226 3.88 34.20 -4.40
N LYS A 227 4.12 34.87 -3.27
CA LYS A 227 5.16 34.51 -2.28
C LYS A 227 4.50 34.09 -0.97
N MET A 228 5.17 33.24 -0.21
CA MET A 228 4.66 32.72 1.07
C MET A 228 4.49 33.85 2.08
N TYR A 229 3.41 33.82 2.86
CA TYR A 229 3.05 34.90 3.80
C TYR A 229 4.20 35.25 4.76
N HIS A 230 4.70 34.26 5.51
CA HIS A 230 5.90 34.38 6.34
C HIS A 230 6.99 33.46 5.79
N CYS A 231 8.03 34.07 5.23
CA CYS A 231 9.16 33.36 4.64
C CYS A 231 10.23 33.08 5.70
N ALA A 232 10.61 31.81 5.84
CA ALA A 232 11.71 31.41 6.69
C ALA A 232 13.08 31.82 6.08
N LYS A 233 14.07 31.93 6.95
CA LYS A 233 15.47 32.16 6.60
C LYS A 233 16.24 30.87 6.86
N VAL A 234 17.02 30.41 5.88
CA VAL A 234 17.85 29.20 5.98
C VAL A 234 19.21 29.46 5.34
N LYS A 235 20.21 29.71 6.16
CA LYS A 235 21.60 29.96 5.79
C LYS A 235 22.44 28.69 5.79
N VAL A 236 22.18 27.77 6.69
CA VAL A 236 23.00 26.57 6.87
C VAL A 236 22.24 25.33 6.42
N TRP A 237 22.52 24.88 5.19
CA TRP A 237 21.91 23.67 4.63
C TRP A 237 22.92 22.85 3.82
N THR A 238 22.67 21.55 3.72
CA THR A 238 23.37 20.65 2.79
C THR A 238 22.44 19.53 2.32
N CYS A 239 22.96 18.64 1.47
CA CYS A 239 22.23 17.50 0.94
C CYS A 239 22.99 16.19 1.17
N LEU A 240 22.26 15.16 1.57
CA LEU A 240 22.73 13.79 1.67
C LEU A 240 21.96 12.88 0.71
N ASN A 241 22.67 12.26 -0.23
CA ASN A 241 22.10 11.39 -1.26
C ASN A 241 22.39 9.91 -0.96
N PHE A 242 21.33 9.12 -0.78
CA PHE A 242 21.40 7.66 -0.62
C PHE A 242 20.98 6.87 -1.87
N SER A 243 20.65 7.56 -2.97
CA SER A 243 20.20 6.95 -4.22
C SER A 243 21.34 6.72 -5.20
N SER A 244 21.04 6.02 -6.29
CA SER A 244 21.90 5.86 -7.46
C SER A 244 22.10 7.15 -8.29
N LEU A 245 21.48 8.29 -7.93
CA LEU A 245 21.72 9.55 -8.61
C LEU A 245 23.19 9.98 -8.46
N SER A 246 23.79 10.45 -9.56
CA SER A 246 25.14 11.02 -9.52
C SER A 246 25.17 12.28 -8.66
N LYS A 247 26.33 12.59 -8.08
CA LYS A 247 26.54 13.82 -7.29
C LYS A 247 26.13 15.08 -8.06
N GLN A 248 26.41 15.12 -9.37
CA GLN A 248 26.03 16.23 -10.25
C GLN A 248 24.51 16.37 -10.39
N MET A 249 23.78 15.28 -10.63
CA MET A 249 22.30 15.33 -10.70
C MET A 249 21.68 15.73 -9.36
N ALA A 250 22.20 15.21 -8.25
CA ALA A 250 21.74 15.58 -6.92
C ALA A 250 22.01 17.07 -6.61
N ALA A 251 23.17 17.59 -7.01
CA ALA A 251 23.50 19.00 -6.87
C ALA A 251 22.59 19.89 -7.74
N GLY A 252 22.35 19.52 -9.00
CA GLY A 252 21.43 20.21 -9.89
C GLY A 252 20.01 20.27 -9.31
N PHE A 253 19.50 19.14 -8.82
CA PHE A 253 18.21 19.10 -8.12
C PHE A 253 18.16 20.05 -6.91
N CYS A 254 19.22 20.09 -6.09
CA CYS A 254 19.27 21.01 -4.96
C CYS A 254 19.26 22.46 -5.42
N GLN A 255 20.02 22.80 -6.47
CA GLN A 255 20.05 24.16 -7.02
C GLN A 255 18.67 24.61 -7.49
N ASP A 256 17.96 23.77 -8.24
CA ASP A 256 16.60 24.06 -8.72
C ASP A 256 15.61 24.23 -7.57
N LEU A 257 15.73 23.38 -6.54
CA LEU A 257 14.90 23.46 -5.35
C LEU A 257 15.14 24.75 -4.55
N ILE A 258 16.40 25.13 -4.33
CA ILE A 258 16.74 26.37 -3.62
C ILE A 258 16.31 27.60 -4.42
N ASN A 259 16.48 27.57 -5.75
CA ASN A 259 15.96 28.62 -6.63
C ASN A 259 14.43 28.74 -6.49
N MET A 260 13.70 27.62 -6.42
CA MET A 260 12.27 27.64 -6.18
C MET A 260 11.91 28.21 -4.80
N CYS A 261 12.61 27.82 -3.73
CA CYS A 261 12.41 28.40 -2.39
C CYS A 261 12.59 29.92 -2.40
N ARG A 262 13.65 30.42 -3.03
CA ARG A 262 13.94 31.85 -3.18
C ARG A 262 12.88 32.57 -4.00
N ASN A 263 12.43 31.98 -5.11
CA ASN A 263 11.34 32.52 -5.93
C ASN A 263 10.03 32.64 -5.14
N LYS A 264 9.80 31.74 -4.18
CA LYS A 264 8.64 31.78 -3.27
C LYS A 264 8.86 32.68 -2.04
N GLY A 265 10.00 33.39 -1.97
CA GLY A 265 10.28 34.43 -1.01
C GLY A 265 11.17 34.01 0.17
N MET A 266 11.61 32.76 0.25
CA MET A 266 12.51 32.30 1.32
C MET A 266 13.90 32.92 1.15
N ASP A 267 14.51 33.31 2.27
CA ASP A 267 15.90 33.75 2.29
C ASP A 267 16.81 32.54 2.50
N MET A 268 17.17 31.88 1.39
CA MET A 268 18.06 30.72 1.41
C MET A 268 19.42 31.02 0.76
N ASN A 269 20.50 30.53 1.37
CA ASN A 269 21.82 30.59 0.75
C ASN A 269 21.84 29.77 -0.56
N PRO A 270 22.32 30.31 -1.70
CA PRO A 270 22.30 29.59 -2.98
C PRO A 270 23.14 28.30 -2.99
N SER A 271 24.25 28.31 -2.26
CA SER A 271 25.18 27.18 -2.16
C SER A 271 25.04 26.48 -0.81
N PRO A 272 25.17 25.15 -0.77
CA PRO A 272 25.20 24.41 0.48
C PRO A 272 26.49 24.68 1.25
N VAL A 273 26.46 24.50 2.58
CA VAL A 273 27.66 24.68 3.43
C VAL A 273 28.74 23.64 3.17
N PHE A 274 28.34 22.45 2.70
CA PHE A 274 29.22 21.41 2.20
C PHE A 274 28.70 20.89 0.85
N PRO A 275 29.58 20.40 -0.05
CA PRO A 275 29.16 19.68 -1.25
C PRO A 275 28.20 18.54 -0.94
N VAL A 276 27.38 18.15 -1.92
CA VAL A 276 26.42 17.06 -1.75
C VAL A 276 27.13 15.77 -1.32
N TRP A 277 26.71 15.24 -0.18
CA TRP A 277 27.20 13.99 0.37
C TRP A 277 26.54 12.82 -0.35
N SER A 278 27.27 11.71 -0.48
CA SER A 278 26.73 10.48 -1.02
C SER A 278 27.16 9.32 -0.15
N SER A 279 26.21 8.47 0.22
CA SER A 279 26.49 7.29 1.04
C SER A 279 25.59 6.13 0.64
N HIS A 280 26.02 4.91 0.93
CA HIS A 280 25.23 3.73 0.68
C HIS A 280 24.07 3.64 1.68
N SER A 281 22.93 3.11 1.24
CA SER A 281 21.71 2.95 2.05
C SER A 281 21.89 2.07 3.31
N SER A 282 22.94 1.25 3.37
CA SER A 282 23.29 0.47 4.57
C SER A 282 23.90 1.32 5.69
N GLN A 283 24.41 2.52 5.38
CA GLN A 283 25.15 3.38 6.30
C GLN A 283 24.36 4.63 6.74
N ILE A 284 23.02 4.57 6.70
CA ILE A 284 22.15 5.74 6.96
C ILE A 284 22.48 6.47 8.27
N GLU A 285 22.57 5.76 9.39
CA GLU A 285 22.79 6.39 10.71
C GLU A 285 24.15 7.07 10.78
N ARG A 286 25.19 6.34 10.33
CA ARG A 286 26.55 6.87 10.27
C ARG A 286 26.62 8.11 9.38
N ALA A 287 26.09 8.05 8.17
CA ALA A 287 26.14 9.19 7.25
C ALA A 287 25.37 10.42 7.75
N LEU A 288 24.24 10.24 8.45
CA LEU A 288 23.52 11.33 9.10
C LEU A 288 24.34 11.94 10.25
N SER A 289 24.96 11.09 11.06
CA SER A 289 25.85 11.51 12.14
C SER A 289 27.06 12.27 11.60
N ASP A 290 27.75 11.75 10.60
CA ASP A 290 28.95 12.36 10.02
C ASP A 290 28.65 13.76 9.46
N VAL A 291 27.53 13.92 8.74
CA VAL A 291 27.09 15.22 8.23
C VAL A 291 26.76 16.20 9.36
N HIS A 292 26.11 15.72 10.43
CA HIS A 292 25.78 16.55 11.60
C HIS A 292 27.04 17.05 12.33
N HIS A 293 27.98 16.14 12.61
CA HIS A 293 29.22 16.46 13.30
C HIS A 293 30.09 17.41 12.48
N ALA A 294 30.27 17.15 11.18
CA ALA A 294 31.03 18.04 10.29
C ALA A 294 30.50 19.49 10.29
N CYS A 295 29.18 19.66 10.37
CA CYS A 295 28.54 20.97 10.46
C CYS A 295 28.75 21.64 11.83
N ASN A 296 28.63 20.88 12.92
CA ASN A 296 28.84 21.40 14.27
C ASN A 296 30.31 21.76 14.54
N ASP A 297 31.26 20.97 14.03
CA ASP A 297 32.70 21.19 14.19
C ASP A 297 33.14 22.50 13.52
N GLU A 298 32.55 22.84 12.37
CA GLU A 298 32.74 24.14 11.71
C GLU A 298 31.93 25.30 12.34
N LYS A 299 31.23 25.06 13.46
CA LYS A 299 30.31 26.02 14.11
C LYS A 299 29.20 26.52 13.19
N LYS A 300 28.74 25.67 12.27
CA LYS A 300 27.64 25.91 11.33
C LYS A 300 26.53 24.87 11.57
N PRO A 301 25.75 24.97 12.65
CA PRO A 301 24.70 23.98 12.95
C PRO A 301 23.65 23.96 11.82
N LEU A 302 23.28 22.77 11.36
CA LEU A 302 22.34 22.59 10.25
C LEU A 302 20.94 23.12 10.59
N GLU A 303 20.44 24.03 9.78
CA GLU A 303 19.04 24.49 9.81
C GLU A 303 18.14 23.66 8.89
N LEU A 304 18.72 23.01 7.87
CA LEU A 304 18.02 22.11 6.96
C LEU A 304 18.95 21.05 6.36
N LEU A 305 18.53 19.79 6.43
CA LEU A 305 19.14 18.70 5.67
C LEU A 305 18.19 18.19 4.59
N ILE A 306 18.57 18.37 3.33
CA ILE A 306 17.88 17.76 2.19
C ILE A 306 18.37 16.31 2.05
N ILE A 307 17.46 15.36 1.98
CA ILE A 307 17.80 13.94 1.90
C ILE A 307 17.18 13.33 0.66
N ILE A 308 18.00 12.84 -0.27
CA ILE A 308 17.52 12.01 -1.36
C ILE A 308 17.51 10.56 -0.87
N LEU A 309 16.30 9.97 -0.78
CA LEU A 309 16.08 8.63 -0.24
C LEU A 309 16.74 7.55 -1.11
N PRO A 310 16.94 6.33 -0.61
CA PRO A 310 17.31 5.18 -1.46
C PRO A 310 16.27 4.90 -2.55
N ASP A 311 16.68 4.19 -3.61
CA ASP A 311 15.81 3.78 -4.72
C ASP A 311 14.76 2.71 -4.33
N PHE A 312 14.88 2.14 -3.13
CA PHE A 312 13.97 1.14 -2.58
C PHE A 312 13.24 1.66 -1.32
N PRO A 313 12.02 1.16 -1.05
CA PRO A 313 11.24 1.60 0.11
C PRO A 313 11.79 1.08 1.43
N GLY A 314 11.39 1.71 2.55
CA GLY A 314 11.65 1.21 3.91
C GLY A 314 12.62 2.06 4.73
N SER A 315 13.40 2.94 4.11
CA SER A 315 14.41 3.75 4.82
C SER A 315 13.86 5.04 5.46
N TYR A 316 12.67 5.50 5.05
CA TYR A 316 12.10 6.77 5.51
C TYR A 316 11.93 6.83 7.03
N GLY A 317 11.34 5.79 7.64
CA GLY A 317 11.11 5.75 9.08
C GLY A 317 12.41 5.80 9.88
N LYS A 318 13.44 5.08 9.41
CA LYS A 318 14.78 5.09 10.02
C LYS A 318 15.42 6.47 9.95
N ILE A 319 15.41 7.10 8.78
CA ILE A 319 15.95 8.45 8.57
C ILE A 319 15.24 9.47 9.48
N LYS A 320 13.91 9.39 9.54
CA LYS A 320 13.11 10.32 10.35
C LYS A 320 13.35 10.16 11.84
N ARG A 321 13.40 8.93 12.35
CA ARG A 321 13.76 8.66 13.75
C ARG A 321 15.09 9.33 14.10
N VAL A 322 16.16 9.03 13.35
CA VAL A 322 17.49 9.56 13.63
C VAL A 322 17.51 11.09 13.57
N CYS A 323 16.95 11.69 12.52
CA CYS A 323 16.94 13.15 12.39
C CYS A 323 16.14 13.84 13.50
N GLU A 324 14.95 13.33 13.84
CA GLU A 324 14.00 14.03 14.70
C GLU A 324 14.16 13.69 16.19
N THR A 325 14.65 12.50 16.53
CA THR A 325 14.78 12.06 17.94
C THR A 325 16.21 12.00 18.44
N GLU A 326 17.20 11.76 17.56
CA GLU A 326 18.59 11.55 17.98
C GLU A 326 19.46 12.80 17.70
N LEU A 327 19.33 13.40 16.52
CA LEU A 327 20.20 14.51 16.07
C LEU A 327 19.54 15.90 16.09
N GLY A 328 18.22 15.98 16.24
CA GLY A 328 17.50 17.26 16.23
C GLY A 328 17.58 18.04 14.91
N ILE A 329 17.74 17.37 13.77
CA ILE A 329 17.89 17.98 12.44
C ILE A 329 16.53 18.13 11.75
N VAL A 330 16.24 19.35 11.29
CA VAL A 330 15.13 19.59 10.36
C VAL A 330 15.45 18.96 9.00
N SER A 331 14.69 17.93 8.60
CA SER A 331 14.96 17.15 7.39
C SER A 331 13.86 17.22 6.33
N GLN A 332 14.26 17.32 5.06
CA GLN A 332 13.38 17.22 3.90
C GLN A 332 13.77 16.03 3.00
N CYS A 333 13.02 14.93 3.11
CA CYS A 333 13.21 13.75 2.29
C CYS A 333 12.55 13.89 0.91
N CYS A 334 13.27 13.51 -0.14
CA CYS A 334 12.86 13.55 -1.54
C CYS A 334 13.04 12.17 -2.18
N GLN A 335 12.05 11.73 -2.97
CA GLN A 335 12.16 10.47 -3.70
C GLN A 335 13.11 10.63 -4.91
N PRO A 336 13.98 9.64 -5.21
CA PRO A 336 14.91 9.71 -6.35
C PRO A 336 14.22 9.97 -7.68
N LYS A 337 13.07 9.33 -7.92
CA LYS A 337 12.26 9.52 -9.13
C LYS A 337 11.81 10.99 -9.30
N GLN A 338 11.45 11.66 -8.21
CA GLN A 338 11.01 13.05 -8.25
C GLN A 338 12.19 14.01 -8.37
N ALA A 339 13.31 13.72 -7.68
CA ALA A 339 14.55 14.48 -7.82
C ALA A 339 15.08 14.42 -9.27
N ARG A 340 15.00 13.26 -9.92
CA ARG A 340 15.36 13.08 -11.34
C ARG A 340 14.44 13.85 -12.29
N LYS A 341 13.12 13.84 -12.03
CA LYS A 341 12.13 14.52 -12.87
C LYS A 341 12.19 16.05 -12.72
N CYS A 342 12.49 16.53 -11.53
CA CYS A 342 12.64 17.95 -11.18
C CYS A 342 11.48 18.85 -11.69
N SER A 343 10.22 18.37 -11.63
CA SER A 343 9.10 19.15 -12.17
C SER A 343 8.81 20.40 -11.31
N PRO A 344 8.51 21.57 -11.91
CA PRO A 344 8.27 22.81 -11.18
C PRO A 344 7.22 22.69 -10.07
N GLN A 345 6.11 22.02 -10.35
CA GLN A 345 5.05 21.79 -9.36
C GLN A 345 5.51 20.98 -8.14
N TYR A 346 6.40 20.00 -8.35
CA TYR A 346 6.99 19.23 -7.24
C TYR A 346 7.92 20.10 -6.41
N LEU A 347 8.81 20.87 -7.05
CA LEU A 347 9.72 21.78 -6.35
C LEU A 347 8.95 22.82 -5.52
N GLU A 348 7.90 23.41 -6.09
CA GLU A 348 7.03 24.34 -5.37
C GLU A 348 6.41 23.69 -4.13
N ASN A 349 5.84 22.49 -4.29
CA ASN A 349 5.25 21.76 -3.15
C ASN A 349 6.29 21.36 -2.09
N VAL A 350 7.54 21.09 -2.48
CA VAL A 350 8.63 20.81 -1.54
C VAL A 350 9.09 22.10 -0.85
N ALA A 351 9.22 23.21 -1.58
CA ALA A 351 9.58 24.51 -1.03
C ALA A 351 8.57 24.94 0.05
N LEU A 352 7.28 24.77 -0.20
CA LEU A 352 6.21 25.03 0.77
C LEU A 352 6.40 24.23 2.07
N LYS A 353 6.76 22.95 1.95
CA LYS A 353 7.05 22.09 3.11
C LYS A 353 8.30 22.51 3.85
N ILE A 354 9.36 22.90 3.12
CA ILE A 354 10.60 23.39 3.73
C ILE A 354 10.30 24.64 4.55
N ASN A 355 9.57 25.61 3.98
CA ASN A 355 9.22 26.84 4.68
C ASN A 355 8.54 26.58 6.02
N VAL A 356 7.52 25.71 6.05
CA VAL A 356 6.80 25.37 7.31
C VAL A 356 7.75 24.71 8.32
N LYS A 357 8.60 23.79 7.86
CA LYS A 357 9.55 23.08 8.73
C LYS A 357 10.61 23.98 9.34
N THR A 358 10.96 25.07 8.65
CA THR A 358 11.96 26.04 9.12
C THR A 358 11.35 27.29 9.74
N GLY A 359 10.08 27.22 10.19
CA GLY A 359 9.43 28.28 10.98
C GLY A 359 8.62 29.31 10.18
N GLY A 360 8.44 29.08 8.88
CA GLY A 360 7.62 29.89 7.98
C GLY A 360 6.12 29.59 8.07
N ARG A 361 5.31 30.47 7.46
CA ARG A 361 3.85 30.29 7.27
C ARG A 361 3.51 30.50 5.80
N MET A 362 2.74 29.58 5.22
CA MET A 362 2.42 29.62 3.79
C MET A 362 1.43 30.73 3.44
N GLN A 363 0.36 30.87 4.24
CA GLN A 363 -0.77 31.76 3.98
C GLN A 363 -1.47 32.18 5.28
N PHE A 364 -2.25 33.27 5.23
CA PHE A 364 -3.15 33.73 6.30
C PHE A 364 -4.60 33.70 5.84
#